data_AF-A0A0E3MBR4-F1
#
_entry.id   AF-A0A0E3MBR4-F1
#
_cell.length_a   1.000
_cell.length_b   1.000
_cell.length_c   1.000
_cell.angle_alpha   90.00
_cell.angle_beta   90.00
_cell.angle_gamma   90.00
#
_symmetry.space_group_name_H-M   'P 1'
#
loop_
_entity.id
_entity.type
_entity.pdbx_description
1 polymer ?
#
loop_
_entity_poly.entity_id
_entity_poly.type
_entity_poly.pdbx_seq_one_letter_code
_entity_poly.pdbx_strand_id
1 'polypeptide(L)'
;MTLLNRIYDNLRNLGVFKKEDLTIRMGTLTKEDGTIEYYINLPKDGDDNSKLKEDYLYINHIEIQDYGVKDNSSFGDYLEKNINSSNISLNVGVDNDLRYYSPKILFKGSYDGTYYDTEILDHWLVIAEITVEGIDKYNCIFEEHKNTLGKLLDCVSYLEKDDIPHAFDSAYTALEMLIKEVEHKSSLTPIETKEYLIQNGIKESKAEKIRRLRNEDRIHPDEYGFFYQNPDLEEKLEKALKHIIKAYFNIFSEI
;
A
#
# COMPACT_ATOMS: atom_id res chain seq x y z
N MET A 1 -3.29 -10.64 14.99
CA MET A 1 -3.11 -9.35 14.31
C MET A 1 -1.67 -9.28 13.82
N THR A 2 -1.45 -9.15 12.51
CA THR A 2 -0.11 -9.08 11.89
C THR A 2 0.53 -7.70 12.13
N LEU A 3 1.84 -7.60 11.96
CA LEU A 3 2.55 -6.30 12.08
C LEU A 3 2.06 -5.30 11.01
N LEU A 4 1.81 -5.76 9.79
CA LEU A 4 1.22 -4.96 8.70
C LEU A 4 -0.08 -4.30 9.11
N ASN A 5 -1.03 -5.07 9.64
CA ASN A 5 -2.32 -4.52 10.08
C ASN A 5 -2.12 -3.43 11.15
N ARG A 6 -1.15 -3.61 12.06
CA ARG A 6 -0.85 -2.61 13.08
C ARG A 6 -0.27 -1.31 12.50
N ILE A 7 0.57 -1.40 11.45
CA ILE A 7 1.07 -0.20 10.76
C ILE A 7 -0.09 0.53 10.10
N TYR A 8 -0.96 -0.20 9.37
CA TYR A 8 -2.14 0.38 8.73
C TYR A 8 -3.12 0.99 9.74
N ASP A 9 -3.37 0.32 10.86
CA ASP A 9 -4.22 0.86 11.93
C ASP A 9 -3.67 2.17 12.48
N ASN A 10 -2.36 2.26 12.71
CA ASN A 10 -1.73 3.48 13.20
C ASN A 10 -1.75 4.60 12.15
N LEU A 11 -1.48 4.30 10.87
CA LEU A 11 -1.58 5.28 9.77
C LEU A 11 -3.01 5.81 9.61
N ARG A 12 -4.02 4.95 9.81
CA ARG A 12 -5.43 5.38 9.88
C ARG A 12 -5.71 6.27 11.07
N ASN A 13 -5.24 5.89 12.27
CA ASN A 13 -5.44 6.68 13.49
C ASN A 13 -4.80 8.07 13.40
N LEU A 14 -3.69 8.18 12.67
CA LEU A 14 -3.02 9.45 12.36
C LEU A 14 -3.73 10.24 11.25
N GLY A 15 -4.75 9.71 10.58
CA GLY A 15 -5.40 10.36 9.44
C GLY A 15 -4.55 10.40 8.16
N VAL A 16 -3.45 9.64 8.11
CA VAL A 16 -2.62 9.48 6.91
C VAL A 16 -3.35 8.61 5.88
N PHE A 17 -3.91 7.49 6.34
CA PHE A 17 -4.80 6.67 5.51
C PHE A 17 -6.24 7.15 5.66
N LYS A 18 -6.89 7.38 4.53
CA LYS A 18 -8.31 7.73 4.44
C LYS A 18 -9.07 6.67 3.66
N LYS A 19 -10.35 6.54 3.96
CA LYS A 19 -11.30 5.73 3.21
C LYS A 19 -12.27 6.63 2.48
N GLU A 20 -12.47 6.36 1.20
CA GLU A 20 -13.41 7.10 0.35
C GLU A 20 -14.18 6.13 -0.54
N ASP A 21 -15.48 6.38 -0.67
CA ASP A 21 -16.33 5.64 -1.59
C ASP A 21 -16.36 6.36 -2.94
N LEU A 22 -16.12 5.61 -4.01
CA LEU A 22 -16.04 6.12 -5.38
C LEU A 22 -16.90 5.25 -6.31
N THR A 23 -17.49 5.89 -7.31
CA THR A 23 -18.08 5.17 -8.45
C THR A 23 -17.14 5.28 -9.63
N ILE A 24 -16.65 4.15 -10.11
CA ILE A 24 -15.77 4.07 -11.28
C ILE A 24 -16.52 3.54 -12.50
N ARG A 25 -16.16 4.06 -13.67
CA ARG A 25 -16.71 3.65 -14.97
C ARG A 25 -15.61 3.03 -15.83
N MET A 26 -15.82 1.81 -16.29
CA MET A 26 -14.85 1.02 -17.03
C MET A 26 -15.46 0.52 -18.33
N GLY A 27 -14.67 0.54 -19.40
CA GLY A 27 -14.95 -0.21 -20.61
C GLY A 27 -14.35 -1.61 -20.47
N THR A 28 -14.81 -2.51 -21.31
CA THR A 28 -14.39 -3.90 -21.33
C THR A 28 -13.68 -4.20 -22.63
N LEU A 29 -12.66 -5.04 -22.53
CA LEU A 29 -12.05 -5.70 -23.66
C LEU A 29 -12.09 -7.20 -23.40
N THR A 30 -12.71 -7.89 -24.33
CA THR A 30 -12.77 -9.34 -24.34
C THR A 30 -11.53 -9.91 -25.03
N LYS A 31 -10.89 -10.90 -24.39
CA LYS A 31 -9.81 -11.67 -24.99
C LYS A 31 -10.32 -12.93 -25.66
N GLU A 32 -9.56 -13.46 -26.61
CA GLU A 32 -9.85 -14.70 -27.35
C GLU A 32 -10.04 -15.92 -26.40
N ASP A 33 -9.44 -15.88 -25.21
CA ASP A 33 -9.56 -16.91 -24.18
C ASP A 33 -10.79 -16.77 -23.26
N GLY A 34 -11.67 -15.78 -23.53
CA GLY A 34 -12.87 -15.50 -22.74
C GLY A 34 -12.63 -14.70 -21.47
N THR A 35 -11.39 -14.27 -21.20
CA THR A 35 -11.11 -13.34 -20.09
C THR A 35 -11.53 -11.91 -20.43
N ILE A 36 -11.98 -11.17 -19.42
CA ILE A 36 -12.34 -9.76 -19.56
C ILE A 36 -11.31 -8.91 -18.86
N GLU A 37 -10.76 -7.95 -19.60
CA GLU A 37 -9.98 -6.87 -19.03
C GLU A 37 -10.81 -5.60 -18.98
N TYR A 38 -10.81 -4.96 -17.82
CA TYR A 38 -11.52 -3.72 -17.62
C TYR A 38 -10.53 -2.58 -17.74
N TYR A 39 -10.80 -1.68 -18.66
CA TYR A 39 -10.04 -0.48 -18.87
C TYR A 39 -10.91 0.65 -18.39
N ILE A 40 -10.39 1.49 -17.49
CA ILE A 40 -11.11 2.69 -17.06
C ILE A 40 -11.44 3.49 -18.33
N ASN A 41 -12.73 3.56 -18.70
CA ASN A 41 -13.13 4.13 -19.98
C ASN A 41 -12.97 5.65 -19.88
N LEU A 42 -12.36 6.24 -20.89
CA LEU A 42 -12.06 7.66 -20.98
C LEU A 42 -13.17 8.33 -21.80
N PRO A 43 -14.08 9.12 -21.22
CA PRO A 43 -14.73 10.15 -22.01
C PRO A 43 -13.63 11.12 -22.45
N LYS A 44 -13.55 11.40 -23.76
CA LYS A 44 -12.71 12.50 -24.27
C LYS A 44 -13.18 13.87 -23.78
N ASP A 45 -14.36 13.96 -23.17
CA ASP A 45 -15.00 15.20 -22.76
C ASP A 45 -15.43 15.13 -21.29
N GLY A 46 -14.52 15.54 -20.39
CA GLY A 46 -14.79 16.18 -19.10
C GLY A 46 -15.75 15.49 -18.13
N ASP A 47 -15.30 14.44 -17.43
CA ASP A 47 -15.36 14.36 -15.96
C ASP A 47 -14.45 13.20 -15.51
N ASP A 48 -13.52 13.51 -14.61
CA ASP A 48 -12.22 12.83 -14.45
C ASP A 48 -12.28 11.41 -13.90
N ASN A 49 -11.85 10.45 -14.73
CA ASN A 49 -11.44 9.11 -14.32
C ASN A 49 -9.92 9.02 -14.04
N SER A 50 -9.28 10.17 -13.87
CA SER A 50 -7.89 10.30 -13.43
C SER A 50 -7.76 10.20 -11.89
N LYS A 51 -8.87 10.30 -11.15
CA LYS A 51 -8.89 10.43 -9.69
C LYS A 51 -8.10 9.37 -8.94
N LEU A 52 -8.24 8.08 -9.25
CA LEU A 52 -7.54 7.05 -8.49
C LEU A 52 -6.01 7.08 -8.63
N LYS A 53 -5.50 7.48 -9.81
CA LYS A 53 -4.06 7.54 -10.07
C LYS A 53 -3.48 8.92 -9.78
N GLU A 54 -4.28 9.96 -9.96
CA GLU A 54 -3.85 11.34 -9.74
C GLU A 54 -4.12 11.81 -8.33
N ASP A 55 -5.12 11.29 -7.62
CA ASP A 55 -5.50 11.73 -6.28
C ASP A 55 -4.90 10.87 -5.18
N TYR A 56 -4.33 9.70 -5.48
CA TYR A 56 -3.71 8.85 -4.48
C TYR A 56 -2.21 8.66 -4.75
N LEU A 57 -1.40 8.84 -3.71
CA LEU A 57 0.05 8.57 -3.70
C LEU A 57 0.37 7.10 -3.40
N TYR A 58 -0.55 6.45 -2.68
CA TYR A 58 -0.46 5.05 -2.27
C TYR A 58 -1.87 4.53 -2.01
N ILE A 59 -2.16 3.31 -2.45
CA ILE A 59 -3.42 2.62 -2.18
C ILE A 59 -3.12 1.33 -1.45
N ASN A 60 -3.64 1.20 -0.23
CA ASN A 60 -3.55 -0.03 0.54
C ASN A 60 -4.53 -1.07 0.03
N HIS A 61 -5.77 -0.65 -0.19
CA HIS A 61 -6.86 -1.56 -0.48
C HIS A 61 -7.94 -0.90 -1.33
N ILE A 62 -8.56 -1.70 -2.20
CA ILE A 62 -9.80 -1.37 -2.88
C ILE A 62 -10.76 -2.51 -2.63
N GLU A 63 -11.91 -2.19 -2.03
CA GLU A 63 -13.02 -3.10 -1.84
C GLU A 63 -14.09 -2.81 -2.89
N ILE A 64 -14.55 -3.83 -3.62
CA ILE A 64 -15.67 -3.69 -4.55
C ILE A 64 -16.94 -3.94 -3.75
N GLN A 65 -17.75 -2.90 -3.56
CA GLN A 65 -19.02 -2.98 -2.83
C GLN A 65 -20.12 -3.54 -3.74
N ASP A 66 -20.21 -2.99 -4.94
CA ASP A 66 -21.13 -3.45 -5.97
C ASP A 66 -20.61 -3.15 -7.37
N TYR A 67 -21.15 -3.84 -8.36
CA TYR A 67 -20.86 -3.54 -9.76
C TYR A 67 -21.96 -4.10 -10.66
N GLY A 68 -22.04 -3.54 -11.85
CA GLY A 68 -22.90 -4.04 -12.90
C GLY A 68 -22.56 -3.46 -14.26
N VAL A 69 -23.28 -3.94 -15.26
CA VAL A 69 -23.07 -3.57 -16.66
C VAL A 69 -24.25 -2.82 -17.23
N LYS A 70 -23.93 -1.88 -18.12
CA LYS A 70 -24.89 -1.02 -18.80
C LYS A 70 -24.56 -0.93 -20.28
N ASP A 71 -25.58 -1.08 -21.12
CA ASP A 71 -25.44 -0.86 -22.56
C ASP A 71 -25.07 0.61 -22.82
N ASN A 72 -23.96 0.85 -23.55
CA ASN A 72 -23.44 2.18 -23.88
C ASN A 72 -24.47 3.08 -24.60
N SER A 73 -25.53 2.51 -25.18
CA SER A 73 -26.57 3.24 -25.90
C SER A 73 -27.65 3.87 -25.02
N SER A 74 -27.69 3.55 -23.72
CA SER A 74 -28.78 3.96 -22.82
C SER A 74 -28.27 4.85 -21.67
N PHE A 75 -28.95 5.98 -21.40
CA PHE A 75 -28.61 6.92 -20.31
C PHE A 75 -29.42 6.67 -19.01
N GLY A 76 -30.02 5.49 -18.81
CA GLY A 76 -30.77 5.08 -17.60
C GLY A 76 -30.08 4.01 -16.74
N ASP A 77 -30.50 3.77 -15.50
CA ASP A 77 -29.81 2.87 -14.55
C ASP A 77 -29.89 1.39 -14.93
N TYR A 78 -28.74 0.69 -15.00
CA TYR A 78 -28.68 -0.76 -14.77
C TYR A 78 -27.38 -1.18 -14.06
N LEU A 79 -27.54 -1.80 -12.88
CA LEU A 79 -26.53 -2.48 -12.06
C LEU A 79 -26.91 -3.98 -11.99
N GLU A 80 -26.81 -4.70 -13.11
CA GLU A 80 -26.91 -6.18 -13.11
C GLU A 80 -25.52 -6.80 -13.27
N LYS A 81 -25.26 -7.88 -12.52
CA LYS A 81 -24.01 -8.67 -12.59
C LYS A 81 -24.01 -9.67 -13.74
N ASN A 82 -25.06 -9.65 -14.56
CA ASN A 82 -25.31 -10.65 -15.59
C ASN A 82 -25.67 -10.00 -16.92
N ILE A 83 -25.28 -10.63 -18.02
CA ILE A 83 -25.75 -10.31 -19.38
C ILE A 83 -26.26 -11.60 -20.00
N ASN A 84 -27.44 -11.59 -20.60
CA ASN A 84 -28.05 -12.78 -21.21
C ASN A 84 -28.08 -13.99 -20.24
N SER A 85 -28.34 -13.75 -18.94
CA SER A 85 -28.30 -14.75 -17.86
C SER A 85 -26.92 -15.34 -17.52
N SER A 86 -25.84 -14.82 -18.12
CA SER A 86 -24.45 -15.22 -17.86
C SER A 86 -23.82 -14.25 -16.87
N ASN A 87 -23.07 -14.75 -15.89
CA ASN A 87 -22.47 -13.96 -14.82
C ASN A 87 -21.16 -13.31 -15.28
N ILE A 88 -20.94 -12.10 -14.79
CA ILE A 88 -19.69 -11.36 -14.91
C ILE A 88 -19.04 -11.30 -13.54
N SER A 89 -17.72 -11.44 -13.48
CA SER A 89 -16.94 -11.16 -12.28
C SER A 89 -16.08 -9.91 -12.46
N LEU A 90 -15.86 -9.19 -11.36
CA LEU A 90 -14.94 -8.06 -11.30
C LEU A 90 -14.02 -8.27 -10.10
N ASN A 91 -12.72 -8.13 -10.36
CA ASN A 91 -11.65 -8.17 -9.39
C ASN A 91 -10.73 -6.97 -9.60
N VAL A 92 -10.03 -6.57 -8.55
CA VAL A 92 -9.08 -5.45 -8.58
C VAL A 92 -7.75 -5.90 -7.99
N GLY A 93 -6.67 -5.56 -8.69
CA GLY A 93 -5.30 -5.66 -8.20
C GLY A 93 -4.70 -4.27 -8.03
N VAL A 94 -3.92 -4.08 -6.98
CA VAL A 94 -3.20 -2.83 -6.69
C VAL A 94 -1.71 -3.15 -6.55
N ASP A 95 -0.87 -2.36 -7.20
CA ASP A 95 0.58 -2.41 -7.12
C ASP A 95 1.12 -0.98 -7.00
N ASN A 96 1.82 -0.65 -5.92
CA ASN A 96 2.31 0.71 -5.67
C ASN A 96 3.78 0.86 -6.10
N ASP A 97 4.08 1.85 -6.96
CA ASP A 97 5.47 2.25 -7.20
C ASP A 97 5.87 3.36 -6.22
N LEU A 98 6.42 2.96 -5.08
CA LEU A 98 6.82 3.86 -3.99
C LEU A 98 7.87 4.90 -4.40
N ARG A 99 8.68 4.63 -5.44
CA ARG A 99 9.70 5.59 -5.91
C ARG A 99 9.09 6.83 -6.53
N TYR A 100 7.91 6.67 -7.12
CA TYR A 100 7.17 7.73 -7.81
C TYR A 100 5.88 8.11 -7.09
N TYR A 101 5.59 7.47 -5.94
CA TYR A 101 4.31 7.58 -5.24
C TYR A 101 3.12 7.50 -6.19
N SER A 102 3.10 6.43 -6.99
CA SER A 102 2.10 6.23 -8.03
C SER A 102 1.49 4.84 -7.94
N PRO A 103 0.18 4.72 -7.65
CA PRO A 103 -0.51 3.45 -7.66
C PRO A 103 -0.76 2.96 -9.09
N LYS A 104 -0.54 1.67 -9.33
CA LYS A 104 -0.98 0.95 -10.51
C LYS A 104 -2.16 0.08 -10.11
N ILE A 105 -3.30 0.32 -10.75
CA ILE A 105 -4.55 -0.38 -10.46
C ILE A 105 -4.95 -1.14 -11.72
N LEU A 106 -5.32 -2.39 -11.54
CA LEU A 106 -5.70 -3.30 -12.61
C LEU A 106 -7.02 -3.97 -12.28
N PHE A 107 -8.05 -3.65 -13.05
CA PHE A 107 -9.35 -4.29 -12.95
C PHE A 107 -9.44 -5.45 -13.96
N LYS A 108 -9.84 -6.64 -13.50
CA LYS A 108 -9.89 -7.89 -14.27
C LYS A 108 -11.09 -8.74 -13.89
N GLY A 109 -11.49 -9.66 -14.76
CA GLY A 109 -12.56 -10.60 -14.42
C GLY A 109 -12.83 -11.64 -15.50
N SER A 110 -13.97 -12.29 -15.37
CA SER A 110 -14.38 -13.43 -16.19
C SER A 110 -15.85 -13.32 -16.56
N TYR A 111 -16.23 -14.01 -17.64
CA TYR A 111 -17.61 -14.19 -18.07
C TYR A 111 -17.86 -15.64 -18.43
N ASP A 112 -18.99 -16.18 -17.99
CA ASP A 112 -19.35 -17.60 -18.15
C ASP A 112 -20.32 -17.87 -19.32
N GLY A 113 -20.63 -16.85 -20.12
CA GLY A 113 -21.47 -16.97 -21.32
C GLY A 113 -20.74 -17.55 -22.54
N THR A 114 -21.45 -17.64 -23.67
CA THR A 114 -20.85 -18.20 -24.89
C THR A 114 -19.98 -17.17 -25.62
N TYR A 115 -18.94 -17.61 -26.34
CA TYR A 115 -17.98 -16.73 -27.03
C TYR A 115 -18.65 -15.68 -27.94
N TYR A 116 -19.74 -16.07 -28.63
CA TYR A 116 -20.51 -15.16 -29.49
C TYR A 116 -21.20 -14.03 -28.71
N ASP A 117 -21.54 -14.26 -27.45
CA ASP A 117 -22.07 -13.24 -26.53
C ASP A 117 -20.94 -12.39 -25.92
N THR A 118 -19.71 -12.90 -25.88
CA THR A 118 -18.58 -12.20 -25.25
C THR A 118 -18.14 -10.98 -26.06
N GLU A 119 -18.16 -11.03 -27.39
CA GLU A 119 -17.87 -9.86 -28.25
C GLU A 119 -18.87 -8.71 -28.04
N ILE A 120 -20.09 -9.02 -27.57
CA ILE A 120 -21.10 -8.00 -27.24
C ILE A 120 -20.60 -7.14 -26.07
N LEU A 121 -19.82 -7.69 -25.13
CA LEU A 121 -19.33 -6.98 -23.95
C LEU A 121 -18.45 -5.77 -24.27
N ASP A 122 -17.74 -5.76 -25.39
CA ASP A 122 -16.89 -4.62 -25.76
C ASP A 122 -17.72 -3.34 -26.03
N HIS A 123 -19.04 -3.48 -26.15
CA HIS A 123 -20.00 -2.37 -26.25
C HIS A 123 -20.67 -1.99 -24.92
N TRP A 124 -20.26 -2.58 -23.80
CA TRP A 124 -20.87 -2.31 -22.49
C TRP A 124 -19.96 -1.46 -21.61
N LEU A 125 -20.61 -0.67 -20.76
CA LEU A 125 -19.98 0.07 -19.69
C LEU A 125 -20.16 -0.72 -18.39
N VAL A 126 -19.06 -0.96 -17.68
CA VAL A 126 -19.08 -1.50 -16.33
C VAL A 126 -19.01 -0.36 -15.35
N ILE A 127 -19.95 -0.31 -14.43
CA ILE A 127 -19.98 0.65 -13.33
C ILE A 127 -19.70 -0.15 -12.06
N ALA A 128 -18.73 0.30 -11.27
CA ALA A 128 -18.43 -0.31 -9.98
C ALA A 128 -18.44 0.74 -8.88
N GLU A 129 -19.09 0.41 -7.77
CA GLU A 129 -19.01 1.14 -6.51
C GLU A 129 -17.91 0.49 -5.67
N ILE A 130 -16.90 1.28 -5.33
CA ILE A 130 -15.72 0.83 -4.62
C ILE A 130 -15.48 1.67 -3.38
N THR A 131 -14.88 1.07 -2.36
CA THR A 131 -14.26 1.77 -1.24
C THR A 131 -12.75 1.69 -1.39
N VAL A 132 -12.09 2.83 -1.43
CA VAL A 132 -10.63 2.93 -1.55
C VAL A 132 -10.06 3.33 -0.21
N GLU A 133 -9.02 2.63 0.24
CA GLU A 133 -8.21 3.05 1.38
C GLU A 133 -6.79 3.37 0.91
N GLY A 134 -6.33 4.59 1.17
CA GLY A 134 -5.00 5.03 0.74
C GLY A 134 -4.59 6.39 1.29
N ILE A 135 -3.48 6.89 0.75
CA ILE A 135 -2.95 8.23 1.01
C ILE A 135 -3.35 9.12 -0.16
N ASP A 136 -4.25 10.06 0.12
CA ASP A 136 -4.59 11.15 -0.80
C ASP A 136 -3.38 12.07 -1.05
N LYS A 137 -3.23 12.59 -2.27
CA LYS A 137 -2.12 13.46 -2.70
C LYS A 137 -2.03 14.77 -1.95
N TYR A 138 -3.13 15.21 -1.34
CA TYR A 138 -3.22 16.43 -0.55
C TYR A 138 -3.23 16.14 0.95
N ASN A 139 -2.88 14.93 1.37
CA ASN A 139 -2.76 14.60 2.78
C ASN A 139 -1.64 15.44 3.43
N CYS A 140 -2.02 16.43 4.23
CA CYS A 140 -1.08 17.38 4.83
C CYS A 140 -0.08 16.72 5.78
N ILE A 141 -0.51 15.71 6.55
CA ILE A 141 0.36 14.98 7.47
C ILE A 141 1.41 14.19 6.69
N PHE A 142 1.00 13.54 5.60
CA PHE A 142 1.94 12.84 4.73
C PHE A 142 2.93 13.79 4.07
N GLU A 143 2.48 14.93 3.53
CA GLU A 143 3.38 15.87 2.87
C GLU A 143 4.35 16.56 3.85
N GLU A 144 3.91 16.86 5.08
CA GLU A 144 4.78 17.41 6.13
C GLU A 144 5.87 16.40 6.54
N HIS A 145 5.50 15.14 6.74
CA HIS A 145 6.40 14.09 7.23
C HIS A 145 6.81 13.08 6.13
N LYS A 146 6.87 13.55 4.88
CA LYS A 146 6.98 12.70 3.68
C LYS A 146 8.17 11.76 3.67
N ASN A 147 9.33 12.23 4.13
CA ASN A 147 10.56 11.44 4.11
C ASN A 147 10.46 10.24 5.05
N THR A 148 9.97 10.47 6.27
CA THR A 148 9.86 9.43 7.28
C THR A 148 8.70 8.47 6.98
N LEU A 149 7.52 8.99 6.62
CA LEU A 149 6.36 8.17 6.26
C LEU A 149 6.60 7.39 4.96
N GLY A 150 7.25 7.99 3.96
CA GLY A 150 7.67 7.29 2.74
C GLY A 150 8.57 6.09 3.02
N LYS A 151 9.55 6.25 3.93
CA LYS A 151 10.40 5.14 4.35
C LYS A 151 9.65 4.08 5.16
N LEU A 152 8.60 4.46 5.88
CA LEU A 152 7.68 3.52 6.52
C LEU A 152 6.85 2.74 5.46
N LEU A 153 6.46 3.38 4.35
CA LEU A 153 5.79 2.68 3.23
C LEU A 153 6.75 1.69 2.54
N ASP A 154 8.04 2.01 2.41
CA ASP A 154 9.04 1.03 1.95
C ASP A 154 9.03 -0.22 2.85
N CYS A 155 9.01 -0.03 4.18
CA CYS A 155 8.91 -1.14 5.13
C CYS A 155 7.65 -1.99 4.90
N VAL A 156 6.51 -1.35 4.67
CA VAL A 156 5.26 -2.03 4.35
C VAL A 156 5.40 -2.89 3.08
N SER A 157 5.95 -2.35 1.99
CA SER A 157 6.09 -3.12 0.73
C SER A 157 7.03 -4.31 0.88
N TYR A 158 8.10 -4.18 1.68
CA TYR A 158 8.97 -5.32 2.01
C TYR A 158 8.25 -6.37 2.87
N LEU A 159 7.45 -5.95 3.85
CA LEU A 159 6.64 -6.87 4.67
C LEU A 159 5.61 -7.64 3.84
N GLU A 160 4.99 -7.01 2.85
CA GLU A 160 4.05 -7.68 1.92
C GLU A 160 4.73 -8.75 1.04
N LYS A 161 6.05 -8.67 0.89
CA LYS A 161 6.89 -9.61 0.14
C LYS A 161 7.65 -10.59 1.04
N ASP A 162 7.32 -10.61 2.34
CA ASP A 162 8.02 -11.40 3.37
C ASP A 162 9.55 -11.10 3.47
N ASP A 163 9.98 -9.91 3.07
CA ASP A 163 11.39 -9.47 3.15
C ASP A 163 11.66 -8.73 4.47
N ILE A 164 11.64 -9.49 5.57
CA ILE A 164 11.84 -8.98 6.94
C ILE A 164 13.13 -8.15 7.09
N PRO A 165 14.27 -8.53 6.51
CA PRO A 165 15.48 -7.75 6.65
C PRO A 165 15.42 -6.35 6.04
N HIS A 166 14.90 -6.20 4.81
CA HIS A 166 14.73 -4.87 4.21
C HIS A 166 13.63 -4.05 4.88
N ALA A 167 12.57 -4.72 5.38
CA ALA A 167 11.57 -4.07 6.22
C ALA A 167 12.18 -3.49 7.50
N PHE A 168 13.06 -4.24 8.17
CA PHE A 168 13.77 -3.78 9.36
C PHE A 168 14.60 -2.52 9.10
N ASP A 169 15.42 -2.51 8.03
CA ASP A 169 16.25 -1.34 7.72
C ASP A 169 15.41 -0.11 7.33
N SER A 170 14.32 -0.33 6.60
CA SER A 170 13.41 0.74 6.23
C SER A 170 12.71 1.33 7.45
N ALA A 171 12.21 0.48 8.36
CA ALA A 171 11.59 0.95 9.61
C ALA A 171 12.58 1.68 10.52
N TYR A 172 13.81 1.18 10.63
CA TYR A 172 14.85 1.82 11.43
C TYR A 172 15.23 3.19 10.82
N THR A 173 15.38 3.26 9.50
CA THR A 173 15.66 4.52 8.79
C THR A 173 14.51 5.51 8.95
N ALA A 174 13.25 5.05 8.85
CA ALA A 174 12.07 5.88 9.09
C ALA A 174 12.10 6.49 10.51
N LEU A 175 12.41 5.68 11.52
CA LEU A 175 12.57 6.14 12.91
C LEU A 175 13.69 7.17 13.06
N GLU A 176 14.86 6.95 12.46
CA GLU A 176 15.96 7.92 12.52
C GLU A 176 15.60 9.24 11.83
N MET A 177 14.88 9.20 10.70
CA MET A 177 14.38 10.39 10.02
C MET A 177 13.39 11.15 10.91
N LEU A 178 12.46 10.45 11.56
CA LEU A 178 11.48 11.05 12.47
C LEU A 178 12.16 11.74 13.66
N ILE A 179 13.11 11.06 14.32
CA ILE A 179 13.85 11.64 15.45
C ILE A 179 14.61 12.89 15.00
N LYS A 180 15.29 12.85 13.86
CA LYS A 180 16.00 14.01 13.31
C LYS A 180 15.07 15.18 13.06
N GLU A 181 13.87 14.90 12.56
CA GLU A 181 12.86 15.90 12.27
C GLU A 181 12.36 16.57 13.56
N VAL A 182 11.94 15.78 14.55
CA VAL A 182 11.45 16.25 15.86
C VAL A 182 12.52 17.03 16.63
N GLU A 183 13.75 16.54 16.63
CA GLU A 183 14.86 17.14 17.38
C GLU A 183 15.60 18.23 16.59
N HIS A 184 15.18 18.49 15.35
CA HIS A 184 15.84 19.40 14.41
C HIS A 184 17.35 19.14 14.27
N LYS A 185 17.74 17.86 14.17
CA LYS A 185 19.13 17.41 14.03
C LYS A 185 19.44 16.98 12.59
N SER A 186 20.63 17.34 12.11
CA SER A 186 21.11 16.93 10.78
C SER A 186 21.66 15.50 10.75
N SER A 187 22.13 14.99 11.87
CA SER A 187 22.67 13.64 12.02
C SER A 187 22.22 13.00 13.32
N LEU A 188 22.22 11.67 13.35
CA LEU A 188 21.87 10.86 14.50
C LEU A 188 22.75 9.62 14.46
N THR A 189 23.47 9.36 15.54
CA THR A 189 24.26 8.14 15.68
C THR A 189 23.38 6.98 16.14
N PRO A 190 23.75 5.73 15.86
CA PRO A 190 23.00 4.57 16.38
C PRO A 190 22.90 4.51 17.91
N ILE A 191 23.87 5.12 18.62
CA ILE A 191 23.82 5.24 20.08
C ILE A 191 22.71 6.21 20.50
N GLU A 192 22.62 7.38 19.86
CA GLU A 192 21.53 8.32 20.11
C GLU A 192 20.18 7.70 19.76
N THR A 193 20.04 7.03 18.60
CA THR A 193 18.80 6.32 18.23
C THR A 193 18.38 5.31 19.30
N LYS A 194 19.34 4.60 19.90
CA LYS A 194 19.08 3.69 21.03
C LYS A 194 18.52 4.43 22.25
N GLU A 195 19.07 5.60 22.59
CA GLU A 195 18.60 6.39 23.73
C GLU A 195 17.14 6.82 23.55
N TYR A 196 16.75 7.22 22.33
CA TYR A 196 15.35 7.53 22.00
C TYR A 196 14.42 6.31 22.14
N LEU A 197 14.87 5.13 21.71
CA LEU A 197 14.11 3.89 21.92
C LEU A 197 13.86 3.66 23.43
N ILE A 198 14.85 3.91 24.27
CA ILE A 198 14.74 3.74 25.73
C ILE A 198 13.76 4.74 26.34
N GLN A 199 13.87 6.01 25.96
CA GLN A 199 12.96 7.08 26.39
C GLN A 199 11.50 6.76 26.02
N ASN A 200 11.29 6.09 24.88
CA ASN A 200 9.98 5.63 24.40
C ASN A 200 9.53 4.29 25.01
N GLY A 201 10.10 3.89 26.15
CA GLY A 201 9.66 2.74 26.94
C GLY A 201 10.17 1.39 26.47
N ILE A 202 11.16 1.34 25.57
CA ILE A 202 11.85 0.10 25.22
C ILE A 202 12.92 -0.20 26.26
N LYS A 203 12.93 -1.42 26.82
CA LYS A 203 13.97 -1.84 27.77
C LYS A 203 15.36 -1.67 27.14
N GLU A 204 16.32 -1.13 27.90
CA GLU A 204 17.70 -0.89 27.44
C GLU A 204 18.33 -2.12 26.76
N SER A 205 18.18 -3.30 27.35
CA SER A 205 18.70 -4.54 26.77
C SER A 205 18.09 -4.90 25.40
N LYS A 206 16.86 -4.45 25.11
CA LYS A 206 16.22 -4.61 23.79
C LYS A 206 16.66 -3.52 22.81
N ALA A 207 16.76 -2.27 23.28
CA ALA A 207 17.25 -1.17 22.46
C ALA A 207 18.70 -1.42 22.01
N GLU A 208 19.54 -1.96 22.89
CA GLU A 208 20.91 -2.36 22.56
C GLU A 208 20.95 -3.49 21.52
N LYS A 209 20.02 -4.46 21.57
CA LYS A 209 19.90 -5.50 20.52
C LYS A 209 19.53 -4.90 19.18
N ILE A 210 18.60 -3.95 19.13
CA ILE A 210 18.21 -3.24 17.90
C ILE A 210 19.43 -2.50 17.32
N ARG A 211 20.15 -1.76 18.16
CA ARG A 211 21.37 -1.05 17.76
C ARG A 211 22.43 -1.99 17.17
N ARG A 212 22.64 -3.16 17.79
CA ARG A 212 23.57 -4.17 17.29
C ARG A 212 23.10 -4.79 15.99
N LEU A 213 21.84 -5.21 15.88
CA LEU A 213 21.27 -5.76 14.63
C LEU A 213 21.46 -4.79 13.45
N ARG A 214 21.33 -3.47 13.69
CA ARG A 214 21.58 -2.45 12.66
C ARG A 214 23.06 -2.36 12.22
N ASN A 215 24.00 -2.48 13.16
CA ASN A 215 25.43 -2.19 12.91
C ASN A 215 26.29 -3.43 12.68
N GLU A 216 26.07 -4.50 13.45
CA GLU A 216 26.90 -5.71 13.49
C GLU A 216 26.42 -6.76 12.48
N ASP A 217 25.13 -6.79 12.10
CA ASP A 217 24.58 -7.82 11.21
C ASP A 217 24.31 -7.35 9.75
N ARG A 218 24.48 -6.04 9.42
CA ARG A 218 24.18 -5.50 8.08
C ARG A 218 25.10 -4.42 7.49
N ILE A 219 26.12 -3.92 8.20
CA ILE A 219 27.12 -3.01 7.58
C ILE A 219 28.10 -3.77 6.65
N HIS A 220 28.10 -5.11 6.65
CA HIS A 220 28.73 -5.92 5.59
C HIS A 220 28.01 -7.25 5.34
N PRO A 221 27.10 -7.33 4.35
CA PRO A 221 26.87 -8.63 3.73
C PRO A 221 26.76 -8.63 2.19
N ASP A 222 26.68 -7.50 1.51
CA ASP A 222 26.57 -7.50 0.04
C ASP A 222 27.93 -7.84 -0.63
N GLU A 223 29.05 -7.52 0.03
CA GLU A 223 30.41 -7.80 -0.47
C GLU A 223 31.00 -9.13 0.00
N TYR A 224 30.42 -9.80 1.02
CA TYR A 224 31.07 -10.94 1.69
C TYR A 224 30.18 -12.16 2.01
N GLY A 225 28.89 -12.18 1.64
CA GLY A 225 28.08 -13.41 1.67
C GLY A 225 27.75 -13.96 3.07
N PHE A 226 27.72 -13.12 4.11
CA PHE A 226 27.52 -13.55 5.51
C PHE A 226 26.06 -13.73 5.95
N PHE A 227 25.08 -13.64 5.05
CA PHE A 227 23.67 -13.90 5.38
C PHE A 227 23.41 -15.30 5.99
N TYR A 228 24.33 -16.25 5.83
CA TYR A 228 24.15 -17.66 6.21
C TYR A 228 24.75 -18.08 7.58
N GLN A 229 25.12 -17.15 8.48
CA GLN A 229 25.73 -17.52 9.77
C GLN A 229 24.84 -17.41 11.01
N ASN A 230 23.60 -16.93 10.89
CA ASN A 230 22.70 -16.78 12.04
C ASN A 230 21.29 -17.28 11.67
N PRO A 231 20.99 -18.57 11.92
CA PRO A 231 19.74 -19.21 11.49
C PRO A 231 18.48 -18.57 12.09
N ASP A 232 18.61 -17.79 13.17
CA ASP A 232 17.50 -17.11 13.84
C ASP A 232 17.46 -15.59 13.54
N LEU A 233 18.25 -15.11 12.56
CA LEU A 233 18.35 -13.67 12.27
C LEU A 233 17.00 -13.07 11.89
N GLU A 234 16.26 -13.73 11.02
CA GLU A 234 14.95 -13.27 10.57
C GLU A 234 13.96 -13.13 11.74
N GLU A 235 13.88 -14.13 12.62
CA GLU A 235 13.03 -14.08 13.81
C GLU A 235 13.47 -12.96 14.78
N LYS A 236 14.78 -12.75 14.93
CA LYS A 236 15.33 -11.65 15.75
C LYS A 236 14.97 -10.29 15.15
N LEU A 237 15.07 -10.14 13.83
CA LEU A 237 14.71 -8.92 13.11
C LEU A 237 13.20 -8.66 13.20
N GLU A 238 12.35 -9.67 13.05
CA GLU A 238 10.89 -9.52 13.16
C GLU A 238 10.48 -9.04 14.58
N LYS A 239 11.07 -9.63 15.62
CA LYS A 239 10.87 -9.18 17.02
C LYS A 239 11.35 -7.75 17.24
N ALA A 240 12.49 -7.39 16.67
CA ALA A 240 13.07 -6.06 16.77
C ALA A 240 12.25 -5.01 16.01
N LEU A 241 11.77 -5.35 14.81
CA LEU A 241 10.91 -4.54 13.97
C LEU A 241 9.61 -4.15 14.70
N LYS A 242 8.97 -5.09 15.41
CA LYS A 242 7.80 -4.80 16.27
C LYS A 242 8.08 -3.71 17.32
N HIS A 243 9.30 -3.64 17.83
CA HIS A 243 9.72 -2.62 18.80
C HIS A 243 10.03 -1.27 18.13
N ILE A 244 10.66 -1.27 16.96
CA ILE A 244 10.93 -0.07 16.17
C ILE A 244 9.62 0.59 15.75
N ILE A 245 8.70 -0.17 15.16
CA ILE A 245 7.38 0.35 14.73
C ILE A 245 6.60 0.91 15.91
N LYS A 246 6.66 0.27 17.08
CA LYS A 246 6.03 0.81 18.29
C LYS A 246 6.63 2.16 18.68
N ALA A 247 7.96 2.25 18.74
CA ALA A 247 8.63 3.49 19.12
C ALA A 247 8.38 4.61 18.09
N TYR A 248 8.40 4.28 16.81
CA TYR A 248 8.07 5.19 15.71
C TYR A 248 6.75 5.90 15.95
N PHE A 249 5.67 5.14 16.13
CA PHE A 249 4.35 5.73 16.31
C PHE A 249 4.15 6.41 17.66
N ASN A 250 4.87 6.00 18.70
CA ASN A 250 4.88 6.74 19.97
C ASN A 250 5.47 8.14 19.78
N ILE A 251 6.65 8.24 19.16
CA ILE A 251 7.29 9.54 18.87
C ILE A 251 6.41 10.38 17.95
N PHE A 252 5.87 9.77 16.89
CA PHE A 252 5.02 10.48 15.94
C PHE A 252 3.77 11.07 16.61
N SER A 253 3.18 10.35 17.58
CA SER A 253 2.00 10.84 18.31
C SER A 253 2.27 12.00 19.28
N GLU A 254 3.54 12.35 19.51
CA GLU A 254 3.95 13.49 20.33
C GLU A 254 4.12 14.79 19.49
N ILE A 255 4.01 14.68 18.17
CA ILE A 255 4.00 15.80 17.20
C ILE A 255 2.55 16.27 16.99
#